data_AF-A0A6T5Y4S8-F1
#
_entry.id   AF-A0A6T5Y4S8-F1
#
_cell.length_a   1.000
_cell.length_b   1.000
_cell.length_c   1.000
_cell.angle_alpha   90.00
_cell.angle_beta   90.00
_cell.angle_gamma   90.00
#
_symmetry.space_group_name_H-M   'P 1'
#
loop_
_entity.id
_entity.type
_entity.pdbx_description
1 polymer ?
#
loop_
_entity_poly.entity_id
_entity_poly.type
_entity_poly.pdbx_seq_one_letter_code
_entity_poly.pdbx_strand_id
1 'polypeptide(L)'
;AQSGTSLKAFEDELGAQPPLGFFDPLGLVADGDQEKFDRLRYVEIKHGRICMLGVVGYLVNKAGIFLPGDIDLSGTKFSDIGSGFAAVSNIPSAGLAQLVLFVGALELGFMKDIEGTGNEFVGDFRNGFIDYGWDSFDEETKLNKRAIELNQGRAAQMGLLGLMVHDQLGNVDQFFPGN
;
A
#
# COMPACT_ATOMS: atom_id res chain seq x y z
N ALA A 1 -1.16 -32.65 -20.39
CA ALA A 1 -0.82 -33.15 -19.05
C ALA A 1 0.56 -32.60 -18.67
N GLN A 2 0.58 -31.42 -18.03
CA GLN A 2 1.81 -30.75 -17.56
C GLN A 2 1.53 -29.99 -16.24
N SER A 3 0.46 -30.35 -15.53
CA SER A 3 -0.16 -29.53 -14.48
C SER A 3 0.32 -29.82 -13.05
N GLY A 4 1.22 -30.79 -12.85
CA GLY A 4 1.58 -31.25 -11.50
C GLY A 4 2.83 -30.61 -10.89
N THR A 5 3.72 -30.06 -11.72
CA THR A 5 5.01 -29.50 -11.29
C THR A 5 5.04 -27.97 -11.23
N SER A 6 4.22 -27.27 -12.02
CA SER A 6 4.19 -25.79 -12.01
C SER A 6 3.38 -25.22 -10.85
N LEU A 7 2.32 -25.89 -10.40
CA LEU A 7 1.54 -25.46 -9.23
C LEU A 7 2.39 -25.43 -7.95
N LYS A 8 3.40 -26.30 -7.85
CA LYS A 8 4.33 -26.37 -6.71
C LYS A 8 5.43 -25.31 -6.70
N ALA A 9 5.56 -24.50 -7.75
CA ALA A 9 6.70 -23.60 -7.90
C ALA A 9 6.70 -22.44 -6.88
N PHE A 10 5.51 -22.01 -6.43
CA PHE A 10 5.35 -20.82 -5.58
C PHE A 10 4.56 -21.10 -4.28
N GLU A 11 4.39 -22.37 -3.90
CA GLU A 11 3.61 -22.76 -2.71
C GLU A 11 4.28 -22.36 -1.39
N ASP A 12 5.62 -22.33 -1.37
CA ASP A 12 6.44 -21.98 -0.19
C ASP A 12 6.90 -20.51 -0.19
N GLU A 13 6.40 -19.71 -1.14
CA GLU A 13 6.80 -18.31 -1.27
C GLU A 13 6.20 -17.42 -0.18
N LEU A 14 6.89 -16.29 0.06
CA LEU A 14 6.48 -15.28 1.05
C LEU A 14 4.99 -14.94 0.88
N GLY A 15 4.20 -15.01 1.94
CA GLY A 15 2.78 -14.65 1.90
C GLY A 15 1.79 -15.80 1.66
N ALA A 16 2.27 -17.00 1.34
CA ALA A 16 1.48 -18.22 1.51
C ALA A 16 1.52 -18.60 2.99
N GLN A 17 0.41 -18.34 3.70
CA GLN A 17 0.33 -18.63 5.14
C GLN A 17 -1.05 -19.21 5.52
N PRO A 18 -1.14 -20.00 6.59
CA PRO A 18 -2.43 -20.43 7.13
C PRO A 18 -3.33 -19.22 7.45
N PRO A 19 -4.67 -19.33 7.27
CA PRO A 19 -5.43 -20.54 6.97
C PRO A 19 -5.56 -20.91 5.49
N LEU A 20 -5.26 -19.99 4.57
CA LEU A 20 -5.48 -20.21 3.13
C LEU A 20 -4.30 -20.93 2.45
N GLY A 21 -3.08 -20.78 2.98
CA GLY A 21 -1.88 -21.30 2.34
C GLY A 21 -1.64 -20.65 0.98
N PHE A 22 -1.26 -21.44 -0.01
CA PHE A 22 -1.16 -21.00 -1.40
C PHE A 22 -2.55 -20.78 -2.01
N PHE A 23 -2.84 -19.55 -2.42
CA PHE A 23 -4.15 -19.14 -2.92
C PHE A 23 -4.05 -18.57 -4.35
N ASP A 24 -4.28 -19.42 -5.34
CA ASP A 24 -4.40 -19.02 -6.75
C ASP A 24 -5.65 -19.65 -7.40
N PRO A 25 -6.86 -19.11 -7.11
CA PRO A 25 -8.11 -19.65 -7.67
C PRO A 25 -8.27 -19.39 -9.18
N LEU A 26 -7.53 -18.42 -9.73
CA LEU A 26 -7.62 -18.02 -11.14
C LEU A 26 -6.50 -18.59 -12.01
N GLY A 27 -5.54 -19.30 -11.42
CA GLY A 27 -4.41 -19.89 -12.12
C GLY A 27 -3.45 -18.85 -12.71
N LEU A 28 -3.32 -17.67 -12.06
CA LEU A 28 -2.50 -16.58 -12.56
C LEU A 28 -1.00 -16.90 -12.59
N VAL A 29 -0.53 -17.81 -11.73
CA VAL A 29 0.89 -18.21 -11.66
C VAL A 29 1.08 -19.70 -11.96
N ALA A 30 0.04 -20.35 -12.50
CA ALA A 30 0.06 -21.77 -12.84
C ALA A 30 1.02 -22.12 -13.99
N ASP A 31 1.47 -21.13 -14.75
CA ASP A 31 2.49 -21.27 -15.81
C ASP A 31 3.92 -21.38 -15.26
N GLY A 32 4.15 -21.04 -13.98
CA GLY A 32 5.48 -21.12 -13.36
C GLY A 32 6.45 -20.03 -13.83
N ASP A 33 5.95 -18.96 -14.43
CA ASP A 33 6.75 -17.85 -14.94
C ASP A 33 7.22 -16.93 -13.79
N GLN A 34 8.53 -16.95 -13.51
CA GLN A 34 9.15 -16.17 -12.45
C GLN A 34 9.03 -14.65 -12.68
N GLU A 35 9.24 -14.17 -13.91
CA GLU A 35 9.20 -12.72 -14.21
C GLU A 35 7.79 -12.17 -13.97
N LYS A 36 6.78 -12.95 -14.37
CA LYS A 36 5.38 -12.64 -14.10
C LYS A 36 5.07 -12.65 -12.60
N PHE A 37 5.57 -13.63 -11.84
CA PHE A 37 5.39 -13.69 -10.40
C PHE A 37 6.03 -12.47 -9.71
N ASP A 38 7.26 -12.13 -10.05
CA ASP A 38 7.98 -10.99 -9.48
C ASP A 38 7.25 -9.67 -9.76
N ARG A 39 6.75 -9.51 -10.99
CA ARG A 39 5.90 -8.35 -11.34
C ARG A 39 4.61 -8.32 -10.53
N LEU A 40 3.90 -9.44 -10.39
CA LEU A 40 2.66 -9.51 -9.60
C LEU A 40 2.93 -9.18 -8.13
N ARG A 41 4.03 -9.71 -7.57
CA ARG A 41 4.47 -9.42 -6.21
C ARG A 41 4.78 -7.94 -6.01
N TYR A 42 5.51 -7.33 -6.95
CA TYR A 42 5.82 -5.91 -6.93
C TYR A 42 4.55 -5.05 -6.90
N VAL A 43 3.61 -5.37 -7.79
CA VAL A 43 2.32 -4.67 -7.92
C VAL A 43 1.50 -4.83 -6.63
N GLU A 44 1.44 -6.04 -6.08
CA GLU A 44 0.73 -6.32 -4.83
C GLU A 44 1.29 -5.50 -3.66
N ILE A 45 2.61 -5.48 -3.47
CA ILE A 45 3.27 -4.71 -2.42
C ILE A 45 3.00 -3.21 -2.61
N LYS A 46 3.14 -2.67 -3.83
CA LYS A 46 2.92 -1.25 -4.11
C LYS A 46 1.49 -0.83 -3.76
N HIS A 47 0.48 -1.61 -4.18
CA HIS A 47 -0.92 -1.35 -3.82
C HIS A 47 -1.15 -1.49 -2.31
N GLY A 48 -0.56 -2.51 -1.68
CA GLY A 48 -0.64 -2.74 -0.24
C GLY A 48 -0.13 -1.52 0.55
N ARG A 49 1.04 -0.99 0.20
CA ARG A 49 1.63 0.20 0.83
C ARG A 49 0.77 1.45 0.69
N ILE A 50 0.24 1.69 -0.52
CA ILE A 50 -0.69 2.81 -0.78
C ILE A 50 -1.94 2.67 0.10
N CYS A 51 -2.53 1.47 0.17
CA CYS A 51 -3.72 1.23 0.96
C CYS A 51 -3.46 1.32 2.47
N MET A 52 -2.31 0.85 2.98
CA MET A 52 -1.94 1.00 4.39
C MET A 52 -1.89 2.48 4.80
N LEU A 53 -1.20 3.32 4.02
CA LEU A 53 -1.17 4.76 4.26
C LEU A 53 -2.55 5.41 4.09
N GLY A 54 -3.34 4.96 3.11
CA GLY A 54 -4.69 5.43 2.87
C GLY A 54 -5.64 5.16 4.05
N VAL A 55 -5.61 3.96 4.63
CA VAL A 55 -6.43 3.62 5.81
C VAL A 55 -6.02 4.47 7.01
N VAL A 56 -4.73 4.54 7.33
CA VAL A 56 -4.25 5.34 8.47
C VAL A 56 -4.61 6.81 8.29
N GLY A 57 -4.39 7.38 7.10
CA GLY A 57 -4.75 8.76 6.79
C GLY A 57 -6.25 9.01 6.90
N TYR A 58 -7.09 8.10 6.39
CA TYR A 58 -8.54 8.20 6.52
C TYR A 58 -8.98 8.22 7.99
N LEU A 59 -8.47 7.30 8.81
CA LEU A 59 -8.82 7.18 10.23
C LEU A 59 -8.38 8.40 11.04
N VAL A 60 -7.17 8.92 10.79
CA VAL A 60 -6.65 10.12 11.47
C VAL A 60 -7.50 11.35 11.14
N ASN A 61 -7.85 11.54 9.87
CA ASN A 61 -8.72 12.64 9.45
C ASN A 61 -10.14 12.49 10.02
N LYS A 62 -10.67 11.25 10.08
CA LYS A 62 -11.99 10.97 10.66
C LYS A 62 -12.04 11.22 12.17
N ALA A 63 -10.92 11.00 12.86
CA ALA A 63 -10.76 11.35 14.28
C ALA A 63 -10.67 12.86 14.54
N GLY A 64 -10.72 13.71 13.50
CA GLY A 64 -10.67 15.16 13.63
C GLY A 64 -9.27 15.72 13.90
N ILE A 65 -8.22 14.93 13.66
CA ILE A 65 -6.84 15.35 13.88
C ILE A 65 -6.35 16.03 12.59
N PHE A 66 -6.37 17.36 12.60
CA PHE A 66 -5.92 18.19 11.48
C PHE A 66 -4.66 18.97 11.85
N LEU A 67 -3.89 19.35 10.83
CA LEU A 67 -2.77 20.28 11.01
C LEU A 67 -3.32 21.67 11.39
N PRO A 68 -2.66 22.38 12.32
CA PRO A 68 -3.05 23.74 12.64
C PRO A 68 -2.69 24.70 11.48
N GLY A 69 -3.57 25.66 11.19
CA GLY A 69 -3.33 26.73 10.22
C GLY A 69 -4.09 26.56 8.90
N ASP A 70 -3.68 27.35 7.93
CA ASP A 70 -4.31 27.43 6.62
C ASP A 70 -3.47 26.64 5.59
N ILE A 71 -4.13 25.92 4.67
CA ILE A 71 -3.48 25.14 3.61
C ILE A 71 -2.86 26.04 2.53
N ASP A 72 -3.39 27.24 2.39
CA ASP A 72 -2.99 28.20 1.37
C ASP A 72 -3.00 29.64 1.90
N LEU A 73 -2.56 30.56 1.06
CA LEU A 73 -2.54 31.99 1.38
C LEU A 73 -3.94 32.63 1.32
N SER A 74 -4.97 31.89 0.88
CA SER A 74 -6.35 32.40 0.81
C SER A 74 -7.11 32.25 2.13
N GLY A 75 -6.55 31.51 3.08
CA GLY A 75 -7.09 31.34 4.43
C GLY A 75 -7.96 30.11 4.60
N THR A 76 -7.89 29.14 3.68
CA THR A 76 -8.63 27.88 3.81
C THR A 76 -7.99 27.01 4.89
N LYS A 77 -8.71 26.64 5.94
CA LYS A 77 -8.15 25.82 7.03
C LYS A 77 -8.09 24.35 6.68
N PHE A 78 -7.12 23.64 7.24
CA PHE A 78 -7.07 22.18 7.14
C PHE A 78 -8.31 21.49 7.74
N SER A 79 -8.91 22.08 8.78
CA SER A 79 -10.16 21.61 9.37
C SER A 79 -11.35 21.70 8.43
N ASP A 80 -11.34 22.68 7.51
CA ASP A 80 -12.50 23.01 6.66
C ASP A 80 -12.57 22.09 5.44
N ILE A 81 -11.46 21.41 5.10
CA ILE A 81 -11.39 20.40 4.05
C ILE A 81 -12.25 19.18 4.41
N GLY A 82 -12.33 18.86 5.70
CA GLY A 82 -13.09 17.72 6.22
C GLY A 82 -12.35 16.39 6.07
N SER A 83 -13.12 15.30 6.04
CA SER A 83 -12.61 13.93 5.96
C SER A 83 -13.34 13.14 4.87
N GLY A 84 -12.80 11.98 4.50
CA GLY A 84 -13.39 11.11 3.50
C GLY A 84 -13.13 11.54 2.06
N PHE A 85 -13.89 10.99 1.13
CA PHE A 85 -13.69 11.21 -0.30
C PHE A 85 -14.06 12.64 -0.74
N ALA A 86 -15.01 13.26 -0.02
CA ALA A 86 -15.39 14.66 -0.23
C ALA A 86 -14.20 15.63 0.01
N ALA A 87 -13.25 15.26 0.87
CA ALA A 87 -12.06 16.07 1.14
C ALA A 87 -11.24 16.33 -0.14
N VAL A 88 -11.19 15.36 -1.06
CA VAL A 88 -10.44 15.51 -2.32
C VAL A 88 -11.00 16.64 -3.19
N SER A 89 -12.32 16.84 -3.16
CA SER A 89 -12.99 17.93 -3.90
C SER A 89 -12.83 19.30 -3.23
N ASN A 90 -12.53 19.32 -1.92
CA ASN A 90 -12.35 20.56 -1.15
C ASN A 90 -10.90 21.08 -1.19
N ILE A 91 -9.94 20.28 -1.65
CA ILE A 91 -8.55 20.72 -1.82
C ILE A 91 -8.45 21.69 -3.02
N PRO A 92 -7.74 22.83 -2.88
CA PRO A 92 -7.48 23.72 -4.00
C PRO A 92 -6.84 22.98 -5.18
N SER A 93 -7.34 23.20 -6.40
CA SER A 93 -6.92 22.46 -7.60
C SER A 93 -5.42 22.57 -7.90
N ALA A 94 -4.81 23.71 -7.60
CA ALA A 94 -3.36 23.91 -7.71
C ALA A 94 -2.58 23.02 -6.73
N GLY A 95 -3.07 22.87 -5.49
CA GLY A 95 -2.47 21.98 -4.49
C GLY A 95 -2.59 20.52 -4.88
N LEU A 96 -3.74 20.11 -5.42
CA LEU A 96 -3.93 18.75 -5.94
C LEU A 96 -2.97 18.45 -7.11
N ALA A 97 -2.80 19.40 -8.03
CA ALA A 97 -1.86 19.25 -9.14
C ALA A 97 -0.41 19.13 -8.64
N GLN A 98 0.00 19.91 -7.65
CA GLN A 98 1.32 19.79 -7.01
C GLN A 98 1.53 18.42 -6.37
N LEU A 99 0.51 17.89 -5.67
CA LEU A 99 0.57 16.56 -5.06
C LEU A 99 0.76 15.47 -6.13
N VAL A 100 -0.05 15.49 -7.19
CA VAL A 100 0.06 14.52 -8.29
C VAL A 100 1.42 14.59 -8.97
N LEU A 101 1.92 15.80 -9.25
CA LEU A 101 3.25 15.99 -9.84
C LEU A 101 4.36 15.50 -8.92
N PHE A 102 4.28 15.77 -7.62
CA PHE A 102 5.26 15.32 -6.65
C PHE A 102 5.28 13.79 -6.52
N VAL A 103 4.11 13.16 -6.39
CA VAL A 103 4.01 11.69 -6.35
C VAL A 103 4.51 11.09 -7.67
N GLY A 104 4.13 11.65 -8.81
CA GLY A 104 4.63 11.21 -10.12
C GLY A 104 6.15 11.32 -10.24
N ALA A 105 6.76 12.40 -9.74
CA ALA A 105 8.21 12.56 -9.72
C ALA A 105 8.89 11.52 -8.79
N LEU A 106 8.31 11.24 -7.62
CA LEU A 106 8.79 10.20 -6.71
C LEU A 106 8.74 8.82 -7.37
N GLU A 107 7.64 8.47 -8.03
CA GLU A 107 7.50 7.18 -8.73
C GLU A 107 8.48 7.01 -9.90
N LEU A 108 8.82 8.09 -10.59
CA LEU A 108 9.72 8.03 -11.74
C LEU A 108 11.20 8.04 -11.34
N GLY A 109 11.56 8.73 -10.26
CA GLY A 109 12.95 8.99 -9.86
C GLY A 109 13.45 8.25 -8.62
N PHE A 110 12.58 7.93 -7.65
CA PHE A 110 13.00 7.42 -6.33
C PHE A 110 12.40 6.06 -5.98
N MET A 111 11.09 5.86 -6.20
CA MET A 111 10.36 4.63 -5.87
C MET A 111 10.43 3.62 -7.02
N LYS A 112 11.64 3.39 -7.52
CA LYS A 112 11.97 2.35 -8.47
C LYS A 112 13.02 1.43 -7.88
N ASP A 113 12.87 0.16 -8.20
CA ASP A 113 13.93 -0.82 -8.07
C ASP A 113 15.00 -0.47 -9.11
N ILE A 114 16.14 0.06 -8.64
CA ILE A 114 17.27 0.42 -9.51
C ILE A 114 18.18 -0.81 -9.56
N GLU A 115 18.29 -1.44 -10.73
CA GLU A 115 19.17 -2.59 -10.90
C GLU A 115 20.61 -2.24 -10.50
N GLY A 116 21.22 -3.05 -9.62
CA GLY A 116 22.60 -2.92 -9.18
C GLY A 116 22.83 -2.07 -7.93
N THR A 117 21.79 -1.58 -7.24
CA THR A 117 21.92 -0.83 -5.96
C THR A 117 21.90 -1.70 -4.71
N GLY A 118 21.97 -3.03 -4.86
CA GLY A 118 21.98 -3.97 -3.72
C GLY A 118 20.60 -4.30 -3.16
N ASN A 119 19.54 -4.13 -3.95
CA ASN A 119 18.17 -4.51 -3.54
C ASN A 119 18.10 -6.01 -3.30
N GLU A 120 17.68 -6.39 -2.08
CA GLU A 120 17.65 -7.79 -1.64
C GLU A 120 16.39 -8.53 -2.12
N PHE A 121 15.33 -7.79 -2.43
CA PHE A 121 14.04 -8.36 -2.84
C PHE A 121 13.17 -7.37 -3.62
N VAL A 122 12.20 -7.90 -4.36
CA VAL A 122 11.20 -7.13 -5.11
C VAL A 122 10.43 -6.16 -4.19
N GLY A 123 10.50 -4.87 -4.50
CA GLY A 123 9.87 -3.81 -3.70
C GLY A 123 10.75 -3.24 -2.59
N ASP A 124 12.03 -3.53 -2.59
CA ASP A 124 13.02 -2.84 -1.77
C ASP A 124 13.36 -1.47 -2.38
N PHE A 125 12.86 -0.40 -1.75
CA PHE A 125 13.13 0.98 -2.16
C PHE A 125 14.22 1.66 -1.34
N ARG A 126 14.91 0.90 -0.46
CA ARG A 126 16.02 1.45 0.32
C ARG A 126 17.21 1.78 -0.57
N ASN A 127 17.36 1.06 -1.70
CA ASN A 127 18.37 1.30 -2.73
C ASN A 127 19.79 1.44 -2.13
N GLY A 128 20.07 0.75 -1.01
CA GLY A 128 21.33 0.83 -0.27
C GLY A 128 21.63 2.18 0.41
N PHE A 129 20.74 3.17 0.34
CA PHE A 129 20.96 4.52 0.87
C PHE A 129 20.58 4.66 2.35
N ILE A 130 19.65 3.82 2.84
CA ILE A 130 19.11 3.93 4.19
C ILE A 130 18.97 2.53 4.80
N ASP A 131 19.90 2.21 5.71
CA ASP A 131 19.79 1.04 6.56
C ASP A 131 19.26 1.45 7.95
N TYR A 132 17.97 1.24 8.19
CA TYR A 132 17.34 1.44 9.51
C TYR A 132 17.60 0.25 10.45
N GLY A 133 18.80 -0.34 10.39
CA GLY A 133 19.18 -1.56 11.12
C GLY A 133 18.63 -2.84 10.52
N TRP A 134 18.23 -2.83 9.24
CA TRP A 134 17.78 -4.01 8.52
C TRP A 134 18.87 -5.08 8.43
N ASP A 135 20.12 -4.65 8.21
CA ASP A 135 21.25 -5.56 8.05
C ASP A 135 21.61 -6.29 9.36
N SER A 136 21.07 -5.82 10.49
CA SER A 136 21.23 -6.45 11.80
C SER A 136 20.21 -7.55 12.10
N PHE A 137 19.13 -7.66 11.31
CA PHE A 137 18.13 -8.71 11.50
C PHE A 137 18.58 -10.04 10.90
N ASP A 138 18.21 -11.12 11.57
CA ASP A 138 18.28 -12.47 11.04
C ASP A 138 17.27 -12.70 9.90
N GLU A 139 17.58 -13.65 9.02
CA GLU A 139 16.76 -13.93 7.83
C GLU A 139 15.33 -14.37 8.18
N GLU A 140 15.13 -15.07 9.30
CA GLU A 140 13.79 -15.47 9.77
C GLU A 140 12.96 -14.23 10.17
N THR A 141 13.54 -13.29 10.92
CA THR A 141 12.89 -12.01 11.22
C THR A 141 12.59 -11.21 9.97
N LYS A 142 13.52 -11.12 9.01
CA LYS A 142 13.29 -10.42 7.73
C LYS A 142 12.09 -11.03 6.99
N LEU A 143 12.02 -12.35 6.87
CA LEU A 143 10.89 -13.05 6.25
C LEU A 143 9.58 -12.79 6.99
N ASN A 144 9.59 -12.87 8.32
CA ASN A 144 8.42 -12.61 9.15
C ASN A 144 7.90 -11.18 8.96
N LYS A 145 8.77 -10.17 9.03
CA LYS A 145 8.39 -8.76 8.87
C LYS A 145 7.85 -8.47 7.47
N ARG A 146 8.44 -9.05 6.43
CA ARG A 146 7.95 -8.93 5.05
C ARG A 146 6.58 -9.61 4.88
N ALA A 147 6.35 -10.74 5.55
CA ALA A 147 5.05 -11.40 5.53
C ALA A 147 4.00 -10.54 6.25
N ILE A 148 4.34 -9.93 7.38
CA ILE A 148 3.47 -8.98 8.08
C ILE A 148 3.13 -7.81 7.16
N GLU A 149 4.12 -7.19 6.53
CA GLU A 149 3.90 -6.07 5.60
C GLU A 149 2.92 -6.44 4.49
N LEU A 150 3.14 -7.58 3.84
CA LEU A 150 2.29 -8.05 2.75
C LEU A 150 0.84 -8.26 3.21
N ASN A 151 0.65 -8.92 4.35
CA ASN A 151 -0.68 -9.21 4.87
C ASN A 151 -1.40 -7.96 5.40
N GLN A 152 -0.67 -7.02 6.00
CA GLN A 152 -1.23 -5.71 6.34
C GLN A 152 -1.64 -4.94 5.08
N GLY A 153 -0.85 -5.02 4.01
CA GLY A 153 -1.21 -4.50 2.69
C GLY A 153 -2.50 -5.11 2.14
N ARG A 154 -2.62 -6.45 2.14
CA ARG A 154 -3.83 -7.17 1.70
C ARG A 154 -5.07 -6.79 2.51
N ALA A 155 -4.93 -6.72 3.83
CA ALA A 155 -6.03 -6.32 4.71
C ALA A 155 -6.42 -4.85 4.49
N ALA A 156 -5.45 -3.96 4.34
CA ALA A 156 -5.68 -2.54 4.10
C ALA A 156 -6.33 -2.27 2.75
N GLN A 157 -6.05 -3.06 1.71
CA GLN A 157 -6.75 -2.96 0.41
C GLN A 157 -8.25 -3.17 0.58
N MET A 158 -8.65 -4.23 1.29
CA MET A 158 -10.05 -4.51 1.57
C MET A 158 -10.67 -3.49 2.52
N GLY A 159 -9.91 -3.04 3.52
CA GLY A 159 -10.34 -2.00 4.47
C GLY A 159 -10.61 -0.67 3.79
N LEU A 160 -9.68 -0.18 2.97
CA LEU A 160 -9.83 1.08 2.24
C LEU A 160 -10.96 1.01 1.23
N LEU A 161 -11.09 -0.11 0.49
CA LEU A 161 -12.23 -0.32 -0.41
C LEU A 161 -13.56 -0.26 0.35
N GLY A 162 -13.65 -0.93 1.50
CA GLY A 162 -14.81 -0.87 2.37
C GLY A 162 -15.13 0.56 2.81
N LEU A 163 -14.13 1.31 3.28
CA LEU A 163 -14.29 2.72 3.66
C LEU A 163 -14.79 3.57 2.50
N MET A 164 -14.19 3.44 1.31
CA MET A 164 -14.60 4.19 0.12
C MET A 164 -16.06 3.89 -0.27
N VAL A 165 -16.46 2.62 -0.25
CA VAL A 165 -17.84 2.22 -0.59
C VAL A 165 -18.83 2.73 0.45
N HIS A 166 -18.52 2.58 1.74
CA HIS A 166 -19.41 3.05 2.81
C HIS A 166 -19.52 4.58 2.90
N ASP A 167 -18.47 5.30 2.52
CA ASP A 167 -18.47 6.76 2.40
C ASP A 167 -19.42 7.20 1.28
N GLN A 168 -19.37 6.53 0.12
CA GLN A 168 -20.28 6.80 -1.01
C GLN A 168 -21.73 6.39 -0.74
N LEU A 169 -21.95 5.35 0.07
CA LEU A 169 -23.29 4.96 0.53
C LEU A 169 -23.84 5.87 1.63
N GLY A 170 -23.03 6.79 2.17
CA GLY A 170 -23.43 7.73 3.22
C GLY A 170 -23.68 7.09 4.58
N ASN A 171 -23.17 5.87 4.82
CA ASN A 171 -23.34 5.17 6.09
C ASN A 171 -22.03 5.01 6.88
N VAL A 172 -20.94 5.61 6.41
CA VAL A 172 -19.61 5.47 7.02
C VAL A 172 -19.57 5.93 8.48
N ASP A 173 -20.37 6.94 8.84
CA ASP A 173 -20.43 7.49 10.19
C ASP A 173 -20.99 6.50 11.22
N GLN A 174 -21.66 5.43 10.77
CA GLN A 174 -22.15 4.37 11.67
C GLN A 174 -21.02 3.50 12.22
N PHE A 175 -19.85 3.49 11.57
CA PHE A 175 -18.70 2.68 11.98
C PHE A 175 -17.75 3.42 12.92
N PHE A 176 -17.89 4.74 13.02
CA PHE A 176 -17.03 5.58 13.85
C PHE A 176 -17.83 6.10 15.05
N PRO A 177 -17.22 6.14 16.25
CA PRO A 177 -17.86 6.78 17.38
C PRO A 177 -18.18 8.23 17.01
N GLY A 178 -19.42 8.65 17.27
CA GLY A 178 -19.88 10.00 16.91
C GLY A 178 -19.01 11.07 17.56
N ASN A 179 -18.54 12.01 16.75
CA ASN A 179 -18.06 13.31 17.21
C ASN A 179 -19.24 14.27 17.37
#